data_AF-A0A8S3ZCW7-F1
#
_entry.id   AF-A0A8S3ZCW7-F1
#
_cell.length_a   1.000
_cell.length_b   1.000
_cell.length_c   1.000
_cell.angle_alpha   90.00
_cell.angle_beta   90.00
_cell.angle_gamma   90.00
#
_symmetry.space_group_name_H-M   'P 1'
#
loop_
_entity.id
_entity.type
_entity.pdbx_description
1 polymer ?
#
loop_
_entity_poly.entity_id
_entity_poly.type
_entity_poly.pdbx_seq_one_letter_code
_entity_poly.pdbx_strand_id
1 'polypeptide(L)'
;PGQPVIIPEDCSCENNSVTIAWAPQMGSVVEAYTLELDDGNGGDFRVVYVGREMICTVDGLHFNSIYNARVKAHNHAGESDYSDIISLQTAEGRDVRDLSSFDWYELGGILERLSKV
;
A
#
# COMPACT_ATOMS: atom_id res chain seq x y z
N PRO A 1 21.16 8.38 -10.78
CA PRO A 1 19.76 8.39 -11.29
C PRO A 1 18.99 9.53 -10.63
N GLY A 2 17.90 10.01 -11.23
CA GLY A 2 17.03 10.99 -10.58
C GLY A 2 16.21 10.38 -9.44
N GLN A 3 15.80 11.25 -8.52
CA GLN A 3 14.98 10.87 -7.36
C GLN A 3 13.61 10.36 -7.85
N PRO A 4 13.18 9.14 -7.47
CA PRO A 4 11.86 8.65 -7.81
C PRO A 4 10.79 9.44 -7.05
N VAL A 5 9.59 9.52 -7.63
CA VAL A 5 8.44 10.22 -7.05
C VAL A 5 7.37 9.17 -6.74
N ILE A 6 7.01 9.03 -5.46
CA ILE A 6 5.87 8.21 -5.06
C ILE A 6 4.59 8.92 -5.54
N ILE A 7 3.63 8.13 -6.00
CA ILE A 7 2.33 8.58 -6.52
C ILE A 7 1.26 8.18 -5.49
N PRO A 8 0.94 9.05 -4.50
CA PRO A 8 0.02 8.70 -3.42
C PRO A 8 -1.37 8.32 -3.90
N GLU A 9 -1.81 8.87 -5.04
CA GLU A 9 -3.10 8.58 -5.67
C GLU A 9 -3.22 7.15 -6.20
N ASP A 10 -2.09 6.52 -6.55
CA ASP A 10 -2.01 5.14 -7.00
C ASP A 10 -1.62 4.18 -5.85
N CYS A 11 -1.29 4.72 -4.67
CA CYS A 11 -1.03 3.93 -3.49
C CYS A 11 -2.35 3.52 -2.83
N SER A 12 -2.44 2.27 -2.38
CA SER A 12 -3.63 1.75 -1.70
C SER A 12 -3.25 0.98 -0.44
N CYS A 13 -4.18 0.88 0.50
CA CYS A 13 -4.08 0.02 1.67
C CYS A 13 -5.28 -0.92 1.67
N GLU A 14 -5.01 -2.21 1.73
CA GLU A 14 -6.02 -3.27 1.69
C GLU A 14 -5.74 -4.25 2.82
N ASN A 15 -6.59 -4.24 3.85
CA ASN A 15 -6.43 -5.08 5.04
C ASN A 15 -5.06 -4.89 5.71
N ASN A 16 -4.19 -5.90 5.58
CA ASN A 16 -2.81 -5.95 6.07
C ASN A 16 -1.77 -5.85 4.95
N SER A 17 -2.17 -5.30 3.80
CA SER A 17 -1.31 -5.08 2.66
C SER A 17 -1.32 -3.61 2.27
N VAL A 18 -0.18 -3.12 1.81
CA VAL A 18 -0.05 -1.77 1.23
C VAL A 18 0.52 -1.90 -0.17
N THR A 19 -0.12 -1.25 -1.13
CA THR A 19 0.36 -1.12 -2.49
C THR A 19 0.95 0.27 -2.65
N ILE A 20 2.19 0.32 -3.11
CA ILE A 20 2.95 1.55 -3.27
C ILE A 20 3.35 1.66 -4.73
N ALA A 21 3.01 2.79 -5.34
CA ALA A 21 3.32 3.11 -6.71
C ALA A 21 4.25 4.34 -6.77
N TRP A 22 5.22 4.29 -7.67
CA TRP A 22 6.19 5.37 -7.88
C TRP A 22 6.58 5.47 -9.36
N ALA A 23 7.04 6.65 -9.77
CA ALA A 23 7.55 6.90 -11.11
C ALA A 23 9.01 7.40 -11.06
N PRO A 24 9.81 7.11 -12.10
CA PRO A 24 11.10 7.75 -12.26
C PRO A 24 10.95 9.25 -12.51
N GLN A 25 11.97 10.03 -12.11
CA GLN A 25 12.10 11.40 -12.57
C GLN A 25 12.20 11.45 -14.11
N MET A 26 11.48 12.39 -14.72
CA MET A 26 11.49 12.56 -16.18
C MET A 26 12.94 12.71 -16.71
N GLY A 27 13.28 11.90 -17.71
CA GLY A 27 14.63 11.90 -18.31
C GLY A 27 15.69 11.12 -17.54
N SER A 28 15.35 10.45 -16.44
CA SER A 28 16.27 9.60 -15.69
C SER A 28 16.31 8.17 -16.20
N VAL A 29 17.52 7.66 -16.40
CA VAL A 29 17.75 6.23 -16.66
C VAL A 29 17.90 5.50 -15.32
N VAL A 30 16.93 4.65 -15.03
CA VAL A 30 16.87 3.82 -13.81
C VAL A 30 16.91 2.34 -14.20
N GLU A 31 17.72 1.56 -13.50
CA GLU A 31 17.89 0.12 -13.72
C GLU A 31 17.20 -0.72 -12.66
N ALA A 32 16.98 -0.18 -11.45
CA ALA A 32 16.24 -0.80 -10.36
C ALA A 32 15.79 0.25 -9.34
N TYR A 33 14.85 -0.12 -8.49
CA TYR A 33 14.35 0.64 -7.36
C TYR A 33 14.49 -0.21 -6.09
N THR A 34 14.71 0.45 -4.98
CA THR A 34 14.61 -0.14 -3.64
C THR A 34 13.48 0.56 -2.90
N LEU A 35 12.48 -0.22 -2.49
CA LEU A 35 11.41 0.24 -1.61
C LEU A 35 11.76 -0.15 -0.18
N GLU A 36 11.69 0.82 0.71
CA GLU A 36 11.87 0.63 2.14
C GLU A 36 10.62 1.02 2.91
N LEU A 37 10.31 0.23 3.95
CA LEU A 37 9.14 0.41 4.81
C LEU A 37 9.58 0.44 6.29
N ASP A 38 9.04 1.39 7.03
CA ASP A 38 9.17 1.54 8.48
C ASP A 38 7.82 1.30 9.17
N ASP A 39 7.84 0.87 10.43
CA ASP A 39 6.65 0.51 11.23
C ASP A 39 5.89 1.71 11.80
N GLY A 40 6.19 2.92 11.36
CA GLY A 40 5.50 4.14 11.76
C GLY A 40 5.87 4.62 13.16
N ASN A 41 6.66 3.85 13.90
CA ASN A 41 7.06 4.13 15.28
C ASN A 41 8.45 4.77 15.37
N GLY A 42 8.97 5.25 14.23
CA GLY A 42 10.30 5.87 14.12
C GLY A 42 11.43 4.85 14.21
N GLY A 43 11.19 3.63 13.74
CA GLY A 43 12.17 2.55 13.68
C GLY A 43 13.09 2.67 12.47
N ASP A 44 13.83 1.58 12.21
CA ASP A 44 14.66 1.46 11.02
C ASP A 44 13.81 1.10 9.80
N PHE A 45 14.01 1.85 8.70
CA PHE A 45 13.49 1.50 7.39
C PHE A 45 14.08 0.16 6.92
N ARG A 46 13.21 -0.79 6.58
CA ARG A 46 13.60 -2.12 6.08
C ARG A 46 13.34 -2.20 4.59
N VAL A 47 14.30 -2.76 3.87
CA VAL A 47 14.13 -3.06 2.44
C VAL A 47 13.09 -4.17 2.29
N VAL A 48 11.95 -3.83 1.67
CA VAL A 48 10.85 -4.76 1.41
C VAL A 48 10.83 -5.22 -0.05
N TYR A 49 11.41 -4.43 -0.95
CA TYR A 49 11.46 -4.77 -2.37
C TYR A 49 12.68 -4.16 -3.08
N VAL A 50 13.26 -4.92 -4.01
CA VAL A 50 14.32 -4.48 -4.92
C VAL A 50 14.04 -5.02 -6.32
N GLY A 51 13.86 -4.14 -7.30
CA GLY A 51 13.59 -4.57 -8.67
C GLY A 51 13.24 -3.43 -9.61
N ARG A 52 12.75 -3.75 -10.82
CA ARG A 52 12.48 -2.77 -11.88
C ARG A 52 11.06 -2.23 -11.89
N GLU A 53 10.15 -2.90 -11.19
CA GLU A 53 8.76 -2.50 -11.12
C GLU A 53 8.61 -1.09 -10.51
N MET A 54 7.54 -0.44 -10.92
CA MET A 54 7.11 0.89 -10.47
C MET A 54 5.94 0.79 -9.47
N ILE A 55 5.51 -0.43 -9.18
CA ILE A 55 4.46 -0.73 -8.23
C ILE A 55 4.87 -1.97 -7.45
N CYS A 56 4.67 -1.94 -6.14
CA CYS A 56 4.92 -3.08 -5.26
C CYS A 56 3.85 -3.14 -4.18
N THR A 57 3.31 -4.34 -3.99
CA THR A 57 2.40 -4.64 -2.88
C THR A 57 3.19 -5.37 -1.81
N VAL A 58 3.15 -4.84 -0.58
CA VAL A 58 3.75 -5.42 0.61
C VAL A 58 2.62 -5.99 1.46
N ASP A 59 2.60 -7.31 1.63
CA ASP A 59 1.61 -8.03 2.44
C ASP A 59 2.16 -8.41 3.83
N GLY A 60 1.28 -8.93 4.70
CA GLY A 60 1.67 -9.45 6.01
C GLY A 60 2.00 -8.37 7.05
N LEU A 61 1.49 -7.15 6.87
CA LEU A 61 1.69 -6.06 7.81
C LEU A 61 0.79 -6.18 9.05
N HIS A 62 1.14 -5.47 10.11
CA HIS A 62 0.31 -5.37 11.30
C HIS A 62 -0.91 -4.50 11.01
N PHE A 63 -2.09 -4.97 11.42
CA PHE A 63 -3.32 -4.17 11.35
C PHE A 63 -3.26 -2.94 12.25
N ASN A 64 -4.04 -1.92 11.89
CA ASN A 64 -4.13 -0.64 12.61
C ASN A 64 -2.76 0.01 12.89
N SER A 65 -1.78 -0.22 12.03
CA SER A 65 -0.43 0.33 12.15
C SER A 65 -0.14 1.27 10.99
N ILE A 66 0.54 2.37 11.32
CA ILE A 66 1.03 3.34 10.34
C ILE A 66 2.35 2.79 9.80
N TYR A 67 2.55 2.87 8.49
CA TYR A 67 3.77 2.47 7.82
C TYR A 67 4.31 3.63 7.01
N ASN A 68 5.58 3.94 7.19
CA ASN A 68 6.25 4.97 6.40
C ASN A 68 7.01 4.31 5.26
N ALA A 69 6.78 4.78 4.03
CA ALA A 69 7.42 4.23 2.85
C ALA A 69 8.29 5.26 2.14
N ARG A 70 9.43 4.80 1.64
CA ARG A 70 10.33 5.60 0.79
C ARG A 70 10.96 4.73 -0.29
N VAL A 71 11.21 5.31 -1.45
CA VAL A 71 11.80 4.62 -2.60
C VAL A 71 13.08 5.33 -3.03
N LYS A 72 14.09 4.58 -3.44
CA LYS A 72 15.27 5.13 -4.15
C LYS A 72 15.47 4.40 -5.46
N ALA A 73 16.08 5.08 -6.43
CA ALA A 73 16.42 4.54 -7.74
C ALA A 73 17.92 4.16 -7.80
N HIS A 74 18.25 3.19 -8.64
CA HIS A 74 19.60 2.69 -8.86
C HIS A 74 19.89 2.64 -10.36
N ASN A 75 21.12 2.97 -10.74
CA ASN A 75 21.64 2.79 -12.08
C ASN A 75 23.15 2.49 -12.03
N HIS A 76 23.77 2.26 -13.19
CA HIS A 76 25.21 1.99 -13.30
C HIS A 76 26.10 3.07 -12.66
N ALA A 77 25.64 4.32 -12.55
CA ALA A 77 26.40 5.40 -11.90
C ALA A 77 26.27 5.40 -10.37
N GLY A 78 25.27 4.70 -9.81
CA GLY A 78 25.02 4.61 -8.37
C GLY A 78 23.54 4.73 -8.01
N GLU A 79 23.29 5.14 -6.78
CA GLU A 79 21.96 5.29 -6.19
C GLU A 79 21.49 6.76 -6.29
N SER A 80 20.18 6.99 -6.32
CA SER A 80 19.60 8.33 -6.16
C SER A 80 19.36 8.64 -4.68
N ASP A 81 19.00 9.91 -4.41
CA ASP A 81 18.31 10.25 -3.17
C ASP A 81 16.97 9.50 -3.05
N TYR A 82 16.50 9.35 -1.82
CA TYR A 82 15.19 8.78 -1.50
C TYR A 82 14.07 9.73 -1.92
N SER A 83 12.93 9.19 -2.34
CA SER A 83 11.69 9.92 -2.57
C SER A 83 11.18 10.61 -1.29
N ASP A 84 10.16 11.45 -1.45
CA ASP A 84 9.34 11.86 -0.31
C ASP A 84 8.79 10.64 0.42
N ILE A 85 8.66 10.78 1.74
CA ILE A 85 8.12 9.74 2.61
C ILE A 85 6.60 9.86 2.59
N ILE A 86 5.91 8.76 2.34
CA ILE A 86 4.45 8.67 2.52
C ILE A 86 4.13 7.81 3.73
N SER A 87 3.04 8.16 4.43
CA SER A 87 2.53 7.38 5.56
C SER A 87 1.23 6.71 5.14
N LEU A 88 1.18 5.38 5.27
CA LEU A 88 0.03 4.54 4.95
C LEU A 88 -0.47 3.91 6.24
N GLN A 89 -1.78 3.95 6.49
CA GLN A 89 -2.38 3.25 7.62
C GLN A 89 -3.07 1.99 7.13
N THR A 90 -2.61 0.83 7.60
CA THR A 90 -3.31 -0.44 7.39
C THR A 90 -4.67 -0.41 8.06
N ALA A 91 -5.64 -1.15 7.51
CA ALA A 91 -6.99 -1.16 8.07
C ALA A 91 -6.95 -1.56 9.55
N GLU A 92 -7.82 -0.97 10.36
CA GLU A 92 -8.25 -1.61 11.60
C GLU A 92 -8.68 -3.01 11.20
N GLY A 93 -8.01 -4.03 11.73
CA GLY A 93 -8.28 -5.42 11.38
C GLY A 93 -9.74 -5.66 11.68
N ARG A 94 -10.60 -5.55 10.65
CA ARG A 94 -12.01 -5.81 10.78
C ARG A 94 -12.08 -7.27 11.10
N ASP A 95 -12.26 -7.56 12.39
CA ASP A 95 -12.62 -8.87 12.87
C ASP A 95 -13.77 -9.32 11.97
N VAL A 96 -13.61 -10.47 11.33
CA VAL A 96 -14.57 -11.08 10.40
C VAL A 96 -15.96 -11.26 11.03
N ARG A 97 -16.12 -10.93 12.33
CA ARG A 97 -17.39 -10.74 13.03
C ARG A 97 -18.23 -9.55 12.58
N ASP A 98 -17.65 -8.48 12.01
CA ASP A 98 -18.46 -7.31 11.57
C ASP A 98 -19.26 -7.59 10.29
N LEU A 99 -18.81 -8.51 9.44
CA LEU A 99 -19.57 -8.95 8.26
C LEU A 99 -20.73 -9.90 8.60
N SER A 100 -20.88 -10.31 9.86
CA SER A 100 -22.05 -11.09 10.29
C SER A 100 -23.28 -10.21 10.58
N SER A 101 -23.14 -8.88 10.65
CA SER A 101 -24.23 -7.96 10.97
C SER A 101 -24.81 -7.20 9.78
N PHE A 102 -24.17 -7.22 8.60
CA PHE A 102 -24.56 -6.34 7.48
C PHE A 102 -25.28 -7.01 6.29
N ASP A 103 -25.51 -8.32 6.26
CA ASP A 103 -26.17 -8.96 5.08
C ASP A 103 -27.37 -9.91 5.38
N TRP A 104 -27.90 -9.95 6.60
CA TRP A 104 -29.11 -10.73 6.89
C TRP A 104 -30.40 -9.90 6.91
N TYR A 105 -30.33 -8.61 7.23
CA TYR A 105 -31.51 -7.76 7.36
C TYR A 105 -32.02 -7.18 6.02
N GLU A 106 -31.13 -6.95 5.05
CA GLU A 106 -31.54 -6.43 3.72
C GLU A 106 -32.04 -7.53 2.78
N LEU A 107 -31.51 -8.76 2.87
CA LEU A 107 -32.01 -9.89 2.07
C LEU A 107 -33.30 -10.51 2.62
N GLY A 108 -33.53 -10.43 3.94
CA GLY A 108 -34.79 -10.87 4.57
C GLY A 108 -36.00 -10.00 4.20
N GLY A 109 -35.78 -8.72 3.89
CA GLY A 109 -36.84 -7.78 3.49
C GLY A 109 -37.30 -7.92 2.03
N ILE A 110 -36.52 -8.59 1.18
CA ILE A 110 -36.87 -8.79 -0.24
C ILE A 110 -37.67 -10.08 -0.45
N LEU A 111 -37.53 -11.09 0.43
CA LEU A 111 -38.26 -12.37 0.29
C LEU A 111 -39.66 -12.36 0.92
N GLU A 112 -39.97 -11.48 1.88
CA GLU A 112 -41.32 -11.42 2.47
C GLU A 112 -42.37 -10.67 1.61
N ARG A 113 -41.94 -9.94 0.56
CA ARG A 113 -42.85 -9.19 -0.32
C ARG A 113 -43.25 -9.91 -1.61
N LEU A 114 -43.05 -11.22 -1.70
CA LEU A 114 -43.55 -12.04 -2.83
C LEU A 114 -44.47 -13.21 -2.44
N SER A 115 -45.04 -13.22 -1.22
CA SER A 115 -46.07 -14.22 -0.86
C SER A 115 -47.49 -13.68 -0.65
N LYS A 116 -47.75 -12.38 -0.83
CA LYS A 116 -49.11 -11.81 -0.79
C LYS A 116 -49.25 -10.64 -1.76
N VAL A 117 -49.57 -10.94 -3.02
CA VAL A 117 -50.87 -10.74 -3.73
C VAL A 117 -50.69 -11.30 -5.14
#